data_AF-A0A354X568-F1
#
_entry.id   AF-A0A354X568-F1
#
_cell.length_a   1.000
_cell.length_b   1.000
_cell.length_c   1.000
_cell.angle_alpha   90.00
_cell.angle_beta   90.00
_cell.angle_gamma   90.00
#
_symmetry.space_group_name_H-M   'P 1'
#
loop_
_entity.id
_entity.type
_entity.pdbx_description
1 polymer ?
#
loop_
_entity_poly.entity_id
_entity_poly.type
_entity_poly.pdbx_seq_one_letter_code
_entity_poly.pdbx_strand_id
1 'polypeptide(L)'
;LVNQIRTRAALPVNTIKSDGKPAANYKIANYPTTHAAFTNKEECIKAVRMERKLELAMEGHRWFDLVRWGGEYMAKTLSDYVDFEKGHISKFATFNKLSANKTMFPLPQTQIQTMGNDENGNPYLVQPDAWR
;
A
#
# COMPACT_ATOMS: atom_id res chain seq x y z
N LEU A 1 18.19 -3.43 11.42
CA LEU A 1 17.03 -4.16 10.89
C LEU A 1 16.88 -4.05 9.37
N VAL A 2 16.66 -2.86 8.77
CA VAL A 2 16.54 -2.71 7.30
C VAL A 2 17.72 -3.31 6.53
N ASN A 3 18.95 -3.05 6.96
CA ASN A 3 20.13 -3.64 6.30
C ASN A 3 20.21 -5.17 6.42
N GLN A 4 19.58 -5.80 7.41
CA GLN A 4 19.53 -7.27 7.49
C GLN A 4 18.65 -7.83 6.37
N ILE A 5 17.50 -7.19 6.11
CA ILE A 5 16.61 -7.52 4.99
C ILE A 5 17.35 -7.33 3.66
N ARG A 6 18.01 -6.18 3.46
CA ARG A 6 18.74 -5.86 2.23
C ARG A 6 19.92 -6.80 1.98
N THR A 7 20.67 -7.14 3.03
CA THR A 7 21.77 -8.12 2.94
C THR A 7 21.24 -9.49 2.51
N ARG A 8 20.13 -9.95 3.09
CA ARG A 8 19.50 -11.22 2.69
C ARG A 8 18.96 -11.15 1.27
N ALA A 9 18.29 -10.06 0.88
CA ALA A 9 17.74 -9.88 -0.46
C ALA A 9 18.83 -9.83 -1.55
N ALA A 10 20.03 -9.34 -1.23
CA ALA A 10 21.17 -9.25 -2.16
C ALA A 10 21.89 -10.58 -2.41
N LEU A 11 21.53 -11.67 -1.72
CA LEU A 11 22.17 -12.97 -1.92
C LEU A 11 21.99 -13.45 -3.37
N PRO A 12 23.02 -14.06 -4.01
CA PRO A 12 22.95 -14.50 -5.40
C PRO A 12 21.79 -15.46 -5.71
N VAL A 13 21.36 -16.25 -4.71
CA VAL A 13 20.21 -17.16 -4.82
C VAL A 13 18.89 -16.43 -5.13
N ASN A 14 18.76 -15.16 -4.75
CA ASN A 14 17.56 -14.36 -4.98
C ASN A 14 17.58 -13.63 -6.33
N THR A 15 18.68 -13.73 -7.09
CA THR A 15 18.79 -13.10 -8.41
C THR A 15 18.10 -13.98 -9.44
N ILE A 16 16.95 -13.53 -9.96
CA ILE A 16 16.28 -14.21 -11.07
C ILE A 16 17.14 -14.02 -12.32
N LYS A 17 17.35 -15.12 -13.04
CA LYS A 17 18.16 -15.14 -14.26
C LYS A 17 17.32 -15.58 -15.45
N SER A 18 17.57 -14.97 -16.61
CA SER A 18 17.10 -15.40 -17.92
C SER A 18 18.33 -15.65 -18.79
N ASP A 19 18.43 -16.81 -19.43
CA ASP A 19 19.58 -17.20 -20.27
C ASP A 19 20.94 -17.04 -19.58
N GLY A 20 21.00 -17.40 -18.29
CA GLY A 20 22.21 -17.32 -17.46
C GLY A 20 22.58 -15.91 -17.00
N LYS A 21 21.88 -14.86 -17.43
CA LYS A 21 22.12 -13.46 -17.05
C LYS A 21 21.03 -12.95 -16.08
N PRO A 22 21.32 -11.98 -15.21
CA PRO A 22 20.29 -11.36 -14.37
C PRO A 22 19.14 -10.81 -15.21
N ALA A 23 17.90 -11.13 -14.84
CA ALA A 23 16.69 -10.71 -15.56
C ALA A 23 16.37 -9.22 -15.40
N ALA A 24 17.03 -8.53 -14.47
CA ALA A 24 16.87 -7.12 -14.19
C ALA A 24 18.18 -6.53 -13.64
N ASN A 25 18.21 -5.20 -13.48
CA ASN A 25 19.30 -4.52 -12.78
C ASN A 25 19.04 -4.52 -11.26
N TYR A 26 19.61 -5.48 -10.55
CA TYR A 26 19.46 -5.65 -9.10
C TYR A 26 20.34 -4.66 -8.32
N LYS A 27 19.80 -3.47 -8.01
CA LYS A 27 20.47 -2.45 -7.20
C LYS A 27 20.17 -2.62 -5.70
N ILE A 28 20.62 -3.73 -5.12
CA ILE A 28 20.39 -4.05 -3.70
C ILE A 28 21.71 -3.88 -2.94
N ALA A 29 21.82 -2.79 -2.17
CA ALA A 29 22.99 -2.49 -1.35
C ALA A 29 22.56 -1.93 0.01
N ASN A 30 23.30 -2.24 1.08
CA ASN A 30 23.00 -1.72 2.41
C ASN A 30 23.01 -0.18 2.41
N TYR A 31 22.13 0.42 3.21
CA TYR A 31 22.20 1.85 3.47
C TYR A 31 23.45 2.14 4.30
N PRO A 32 24.42 2.93 3.80
CA PRO A 32 25.56 3.35 4.60
C PRO A 32 25.09 4.25 5.75
N THR A 33 25.92 4.43 6.77
CA THR A 33 25.62 5.32 7.91
C THR A 33 25.39 6.78 7.48
N THR A 34 25.92 7.18 6.32
CA THR A 34 25.74 8.49 5.69
C THR A 34 24.45 8.62 4.85
N HIS A 35 23.67 7.54 4.72
CA HIS A 35 22.46 7.53 3.91
C HIS A 35 21.39 8.47 4.50
N ALA A 36 20.61 9.12 3.64
CA ALA A 36 19.52 10.03 4.03
C ALA A 36 18.50 9.38 4.99
N ALA A 37 18.33 8.07 4.93
CA ALA A 37 17.47 7.32 5.85
C ALA A 37 17.87 7.46 7.33
N PHE A 38 19.11 7.89 7.63
CA PHE A 38 19.61 8.10 8.99
C PHE A 38 19.73 9.58 9.37
N THR A 39 19.27 10.52 8.53
CA THR A 39 19.43 11.96 8.80
C THR A 39 18.27 12.55 9.59
N ASN A 40 17.03 12.13 9.31
CA ASN A 40 15.85 12.55 10.06
C ASN A 40 14.74 11.48 10.05
N LYS A 41 13.73 11.71 10.89
CA LYS A 41 12.61 10.78 11.09
C LYS A 41 11.81 10.56 9.81
N GLU A 42 11.55 11.61 9.04
CA GLU A 42 10.74 11.58 7.84
C GLU A 42 11.39 10.74 6.74
N GLU A 43 12.69 10.93 6.51
CA GLU A 43 13.48 10.15 5.56
C GLU A 43 13.64 8.70 6.00
N CYS A 44 13.83 8.46 7.30
CA CYS A 44 13.83 7.11 7.88
C CYS A 44 12.50 6.37 7.58
N ILE A 45 11.37 7.04 7.82
CA ILE A 45 10.04 6.47 7.55
C ILE A 45 9.88 6.17 6.04
N LYS A 46 10.30 7.08 5.15
CA LYS A 46 10.24 6.84 3.70
C LYS A 46 11.03 5.60 3.29
N ALA A 47 12.26 5.47 3.79
CA ALA A 47 13.10 4.32 3.55
C ALA A 47 12.45 3.01 4.05
N VAL A 48 11.95 3.00 5.28
CA VAL A 48 11.24 1.83 5.84
C VAL A 48 10.00 1.46 5.02
N ARG A 49 9.20 2.44 4.58
CA ARG A 49 8.01 2.21 3.75
C ARG A 49 8.37 1.64 2.37
N MET A 50 9.49 2.08 1.80
CA MET A 50 10.00 1.55 0.53
C MET A 50 10.45 0.08 0.68
N GLU A 51 11.21 -0.24 1.71
CA GLU A 51 11.69 -1.60 1.94
C GLU A 51 10.54 -2.57 2.23
N ARG A 52 9.54 -2.14 3.02
CA ARG A 52 8.30 -2.93 3.21
C ARG A 52 7.54 -3.18 1.90
N LYS A 53 7.48 -2.18 1.01
CA LYS A 53 6.85 -2.34 -0.31
C LYS A 53 7.57 -3.39 -1.15
N LEU A 54 8.90 -3.38 -1.15
CA LEU A 54 9.71 -4.32 -1.94
C LEU A 54 9.68 -5.74 -1.37
N GLU A 55 9.86 -5.86 -0.04
CA GLU A 55 9.95 -7.15 0.64
C GLU A 55 8.62 -7.90 0.60
N LEU A 56 7.50 -7.21 0.80
CA LEU A 56 6.16 -7.80 0.97
C LEU A 56 5.27 -7.61 -0.27
N ALA A 57 5.90 -7.44 -1.43
CA ALA A 57 5.19 -7.23 -2.68
C ALA A 57 4.33 -8.46 -3.00
N MET A 58 3.09 -8.23 -3.46
CA MET A 58 2.14 -9.28 -3.84
C MET A 58 1.62 -10.17 -2.69
N GLU A 59 1.92 -9.85 -1.44
CA GLU A 59 1.49 -10.61 -0.24
C GLU A 59 0.27 -10.00 0.47
N GLY A 60 -0.48 -9.10 -0.20
CA GLY A 60 -1.70 -8.51 0.36
C GLY A 60 -1.51 -7.41 1.42
N HIS A 61 -0.28 -7.07 1.79
CA HIS A 61 -0.01 -6.07 2.83
C HIS A 61 -0.22 -4.61 2.38
N ARG A 62 -0.06 -4.33 1.08
CA ARG A 62 0.11 -2.96 0.60
C ARG A 62 -1.09 -2.04 0.92
N TRP A 63 -2.31 -2.55 0.79
CA TRP A 63 -3.51 -1.78 1.09
C TRP A 63 -3.54 -1.34 2.57
N PHE A 64 -3.38 -2.30 3.47
CA PHE A 64 -3.41 -2.05 4.91
C PHE A 64 -2.26 -1.15 5.38
N ASP A 65 -1.08 -1.30 4.77
CA ASP A 65 0.05 -0.41 5.01
C ASP A 65 -0.28 1.05 4.61
N LEU A 66 -0.92 1.28 3.46
CA LEU A 66 -1.33 2.63 3.04
C LEU A 66 -2.37 3.24 3.98
N VAL A 67 -3.41 2.48 4.31
CA VAL A 67 -4.50 2.95 5.19
C VAL A 67 -3.97 3.35 6.57
N ARG A 68 -3.15 2.50 7.21
CA ARG A 68 -2.62 2.79 8.55
C ARG A 68 -1.64 3.97 8.58
N TRP A 69 -1.05 4.33 7.44
CA TRP A 69 -0.19 5.51 7.31
C TRP A 69 -0.98 6.82 7.13
N GLY A 70 -2.30 6.72 6.97
CA GLY A 70 -3.24 7.84 6.87
C GLY A 70 -3.98 7.86 5.54
N GLY A 71 -5.27 8.23 5.59
CA GLY A 71 -6.15 8.32 4.42
C GLY A 71 -5.64 9.24 3.32
N GLU A 72 -5.07 10.40 3.69
CA GLU A 72 -4.45 11.32 2.73
C GLU A 72 -3.23 10.70 2.02
N TYR A 73 -2.38 9.99 2.78
CA TYR A 73 -1.23 9.31 2.21
C TYR A 73 -1.64 8.18 1.25
N MET A 74 -2.67 7.41 1.63
CA MET A 74 -3.28 6.39 0.80
C MET A 74 -3.83 7.00 -0.50
N ALA A 75 -4.73 7.99 -0.39
CA ALA A 75 -5.38 8.63 -1.53
C ALA A 75 -4.36 9.23 -2.51
N LYS A 76 -3.34 9.93 -1.99
CA LYS A 76 -2.26 10.46 -2.81
C LYS A 76 -1.49 9.34 -3.51
N THR A 77 -1.04 8.32 -2.78
CA THR A 77 -0.22 7.24 -3.35
C THR A 77 -0.97 6.46 -4.44
N LEU A 78 -2.26 6.17 -4.23
CA LEU A 78 -3.08 5.50 -5.23
C LEU A 78 -3.37 6.39 -6.44
N SER A 79 -3.58 7.69 -6.22
CA SER A 79 -3.77 8.66 -7.31
C SER A 79 -2.52 8.78 -8.17
N ASP A 80 -1.34 8.91 -7.55
CA ASP A 80 -0.06 8.96 -8.26
C ASP A 80 0.15 7.69 -9.11
N TYR A 81 -0.20 6.51 -8.57
CA TYR A 81 -0.12 5.24 -9.31
C TYR A 81 -1.10 5.19 -10.50
N VAL A 82 -2.36 5.57 -10.30
CA VAL A 82 -3.36 5.61 -11.38
C VAL A 82 -2.96 6.60 -12.47
N ASP A 83 -2.43 7.78 -12.09
CA ASP A 83 -2.00 8.80 -13.05
C ASP A 83 -0.82 8.35 -13.89
N PHE A 84 0.09 7.55 -13.33
CA PHE A 84 1.17 6.91 -14.08
C PHE A 84 0.63 5.80 -14.99
N GLU A 85 -0.14 4.86 -14.44
CA GLU A 85 -0.57 3.66 -15.16
C GLU A 85 -1.63 3.91 -16.22
N LYS A 86 -2.42 4.99 -16.16
CA LYS A 86 -3.42 5.30 -17.20
C LYS A 86 -2.79 5.54 -18.58
N GLY A 87 -1.50 5.87 -18.65
CA GLY A 87 -0.75 5.95 -19.91
C GLY A 87 -0.41 4.58 -20.51
N HIS A 88 -0.55 3.50 -19.74
CA HIS A 88 -0.12 2.15 -20.11
C HIS A 88 -1.26 1.12 -20.07
N ILE A 89 -2.23 1.30 -19.18
CA ILE A 89 -3.33 0.36 -18.93
C ILE A 89 -4.66 1.09 -19.07
N SER A 90 -5.41 0.76 -20.11
CA SER A 90 -6.66 1.42 -20.50
C SER A 90 -7.72 1.44 -19.39
N LYS A 91 -7.76 0.42 -18.51
CA LYS A 91 -8.70 0.36 -17.38
C LYS A 91 -8.57 1.53 -16.40
N PHE A 92 -7.42 2.20 -16.36
CA PHE A 92 -7.18 3.34 -15.49
C PHE A 92 -7.55 4.68 -16.14
N ALA A 93 -7.86 4.73 -17.44
CA ALA A 93 -8.19 5.95 -18.15
C ALA A 93 -9.42 6.68 -17.59
N THR A 94 -10.38 5.93 -17.08
CA THR A 94 -11.65 6.44 -16.51
C THR A 94 -11.74 6.26 -15.00
N PHE A 95 -10.62 5.96 -14.33
CA PHE A 95 -10.64 5.67 -12.90
C PHE A 95 -10.90 6.92 -12.06
N ASN A 96 -11.92 6.86 -11.22
CA ASN A 96 -12.20 7.89 -10.22
C ASN A 96 -11.25 7.73 -9.03
N LYS A 97 -10.46 8.78 -8.75
CA LYS A 97 -9.53 8.80 -7.63
C LYS A 97 -10.25 8.52 -6.31
N LEU A 98 -9.67 7.65 -5.50
CA LEU A 98 -10.22 7.26 -4.20
C LEU A 98 -10.06 8.41 -3.19
N SER A 99 -11.13 8.75 -2.48
CA SER A 99 -11.11 9.78 -1.43
C SER A 99 -10.40 9.31 -0.16
N ALA A 100 -9.80 10.24 0.57
CA ALA A 100 -9.02 9.95 1.79
C ALA A 100 -9.84 9.32 2.92
N ASN A 101 -11.15 9.54 2.97
CA ASN A 101 -12.03 8.97 3.98
C ASN A 101 -12.43 7.50 3.70
N LYS A 102 -12.28 7.00 2.46
CA LYS A 102 -12.64 5.62 2.08
C LYS A 102 -11.53 4.64 2.39
N THR A 103 -11.26 4.47 3.68
CA THR A 103 -10.19 3.59 4.22
C THR A 103 -10.65 2.17 4.52
N MET A 104 -11.96 1.92 4.52
CA MET A 104 -12.57 0.62 4.77
C MET A 104 -13.68 0.34 3.75
N PHE A 105 -14.02 -0.94 3.58
CA PHE A 105 -15.15 -1.33 2.74
C PHE A 105 -16.50 -0.88 3.32
N PRO A 106 -17.52 -0.70 2.47
CA PRO A 106 -18.87 -0.47 2.94
C PRO A 106 -19.42 -1.72 3.65
N LEU A 107 -20.36 -1.53 4.59
CA LEU A 107 -21.13 -2.67 5.06
C LEU A 107 -21.99 -3.20 3.90
N PRO A 108 -22.17 -4.53 3.76
CA PRO A 108 -23.06 -5.07 2.75
C PRO A 108 -24.49 -4.56 2.98
N GLN A 109 -25.09 -3.97 1.94
CA GLN A 109 -26.41 -3.33 2.03
C GLN A 109 -27.50 -4.27 2.54
N THR A 110 -27.44 -5.55 2.15
CA THR A 110 -28.39 -6.57 2.59
C THR A 110 -28.35 -6.76 4.11
N GLN A 111 -27.18 -6.67 4.73
CA GLN A 111 -27.05 -6.80 6.19
C GLN A 111 -27.70 -5.63 6.91
N ILE A 112 -27.54 -4.40 6.38
CA ILE A 112 -28.22 -3.21 6.94
C ILE A 112 -29.73 -3.39 6.86
N GLN A 113 -30.25 -3.91 5.74
CA GLN A 113 -31.69 -4.08 5.52
C GLN A 113 -32.29 -5.19 6.39
N THR A 114 -31.57 -6.29 6.65
CA THR A 114 -32.13 -7.46 7.36
C THR A 114 -31.93 -7.44 8.86
N MET A 115 -30.97 -6.67 9.39
CA MET A 115 -30.69 -6.66 10.83
C MET A 115 -31.79 -6.00 11.67
N GLY A 116 -32.54 -5.06 11.10
CA GLY A 116 -33.63 -4.37 11.80
C GLY A 116 -33.15 -3.34 12.83
N ASN A 117 -34.02 -3.05 13.81
CA ASN A 117 -33.83 -1.99 14.80
C ASN A 117 -33.84 -2.54 16.24
N ASP A 118 -33.20 -1.80 17.15
CA ASP A 118 -33.23 -2.06 18.58
C ASP A 118 -34.60 -1.73 19.21
N GLU A 119 -34.74 -1.98 20.53
CA GLU A 119 -35.97 -1.72 21.30
C GLU A 119 -36.40 -0.24 21.28
N ASN A 120 -35.48 0.67 20.97
CA ASN A 120 -35.73 2.11 20.87
C ASN A 120 -35.99 2.58 19.43
N GLY A 121 -35.98 1.68 18.45
CA GLY A 121 -36.17 1.98 17.03
C GLY A 121 -34.91 2.43 16.28
N ASN A 122 -33.72 2.35 16.90
CA ASN A 122 -32.46 2.68 16.22
C ASN A 122 -31.95 1.49 15.39
N PRO A 123 -31.42 1.70 14.17
CA PRO A 123 -30.87 0.62 13.36
C PRO A 123 -29.66 -0.06 14.04
N TYR A 124 -29.62 -1.40 14.01
CA TYR A 124 -28.46 -2.16 14.53
C TYR A 124 -27.20 -1.95 13.70
N LEU A 125 -27.35 -1.74 12.39
CA LEU A 125 -26.25 -1.47 11.48
C LEU A 125 -26.48 -0.14 10.76
N VAL A 126 -25.48 0.72 10.81
CA VAL A 126 -25.46 1.98 10.08
C VAL A 126 -24.16 2.05 9.29
N GLN A 127 -24.25 2.58 8.09
CA GLN A 127 -23.11 2.72 7.22
C GLN A 127 -22.06 3.70 7.80
N PRO A 128 -20.75 3.43 7.65
CA PRO A 128 -19.72 4.39 8.03
C PRO A 128 -19.85 5.71 7.26
N ASP A 129 -19.46 6.85 7.87
CA ASP A 129 -19.61 8.20 7.31
C ASP A 129 -19.11 8.32 5.86
N ALA A 130 -18.00 7.65 5.53
CA ALA A 130 -17.38 7.68 4.20
C ALA A 130 -18.25 7.09 3.07
N TRP A 131 -19.34 6.43 3.43
CA TRP A 131 -20.23 5.70 2.54
C TRP A 131 -21.71 6.02 2.76
N ARG A 132 -22.04 6.94 3.67
CA ARG A 132 -23.41 7.48 3.80
C ARG A 132 -23.74 8.43 2.66
#